data_AF-A0A0C2WFV7-F1
#
_entry.id   AF-A0A0C2WFV7-F1
#
_cell.length_a   1.000
_cell.length_b   1.000
_cell.length_c   1.000
_cell.angle_alpha   90.00
_cell.angle_beta   90.00
_cell.angle_gamma   90.00
#
_symmetry.space_group_name_H-M   'P 1'
#
loop_
_entity.id
_entity.type
_entity.pdbx_description
1 polymer ?
#
loop_
_entity_poly.entity_id
_entity_poly.type
_entity_poly.pdbx_seq_one_letter_code
_entity_poly.pdbx_strand_id
1 'polypeptide(L)'
;MRTPTDPNSFLSQEEIINARNVVHELEMAIKENLDIIEQAKIRIVALEKEIQAQRTLTASIRRLPFEILTEIFVCCSLVSPLIPEKITEVCRLWRQVVLATPQAW
;
A
#
# COMPACT_ATOMS: atom_id res chain seq x y z
N MET A 1 3.08 -34.10 55.90
CA MET A 1 4.07 -33.07 56.28
C MET A 1 4.34 -32.22 55.04
N ARG A 2 3.89 -30.95 54.99
CA ARG A 2 4.39 -29.99 54.00
C ARG A 2 5.73 -29.48 54.53
N THR A 3 6.80 -29.62 53.75
CA THR A 3 8.06 -28.95 54.04
C THR A 3 7.86 -27.44 53.85
N PRO A 4 8.42 -26.58 54.72
CA PRO A 4 8.30 -25.14 54.56
C PRO A 4 9.19 -24.72 53.40
N THR A 5 8.61 -24.05 52.40
CA THR A 5 9.37 -23.29 51.41
C THR A 5 10.13 -22.20 52.16
N ASP A 6 11.46 -22.27 52.13
CA ASP A 6 12.35 -21.30 52.76
C ASP A 6 12.11 -19.90 52.15
N PRO A 7 11.72 -18.89 52.95
CA PRO A 7 11.53 -17.52 52.47
C PRO A 7 12.83 -16.81 52.06
N ASN A 8 14.00 -17.40 52.34
CA ASN A 8 15.33 -16.80 52.16
C ASN A 8 16.22 -17.60 51.19
N SER A 9 15.67 -18.08 50.07
CA SER A 9 16.51 -18.42 48.91
C SER A 9 17.06 -17.12 48.31
N PHE A 10 18.08 -16.54 48.94
CA PHE A 10 18.86 -15.47 48.34
C PHE A 10 19.41 -16.01 47.03
N LEU A 11 18.98 -15.42 45.92
CA LEU A 11 19.55 -15.72 44.61
C LEU A 11 21.07 -15.64 44.71
N SER A 12 21.75 -16.67 44.24
CA SER A 12 23.19 -16.70 44.17
C SER A 12 23.67 -15.51 43.33
N GLN A 13 24.87 -15.00 43.63
CA GLN A 13 25.44 -13.88 42.90
C GLN A 13 25.55 -14.17 41.39
N GLU A 14 25.71 -15.43 41.02
CA GLU A 14 25.71 -15.90 39.62
C GLU A 14 24.33 -15.77 38.96
N GLU A 15 23.25 -16.11 39.66
CA GLU A 15 21.87 -15.94 39.15
C GLU A 15 21.53 -14.46 38.94
N ILE A 16 22.00 -13.58 39.84
CA ILE A 16 21.82 -12.12 39.71
C ILE A 16 22.57 -11.58 38.49
N ILE A 17 23.81 -12.03 38.27
CA ILE A 17 24.62 -11.62 37.11
C ILE A 17 23.98 -12.12 35.81
N ASN A 18 23.53 -13.38 35.78
CA ASN A 18 22.86 -13.96 34.62
C ASN A 18 21.56 -13.20 34.28
N ALA A 19 20.70 -12.96 35.29
CA ALA A 19 19.48 -12.20 35.10
C ALA A 19 19.75 -10.79 34.55
N ARG A 20 20.80 -10.12 35.03
CA ARG A 20 21.20 -8.80 34.53
C ARG A 20 21.64 -8.83 33.07
N ASN A 21 22.40 -9.84 32.67
CA ASN A 21 22.83 -9.99 31.28
C ASN A 21 21.64 -10.25 30.35
N VAL A 22 20.72 -11.13 30.74
CA VAL A 22 19.49 -11.40 29.98
C VAL A 22 18.64 -10.14 29.85
N VAL A 23 18.47 -9.37 30.92
CA VAL A 23 17.74 -8.09 30.85
C VAL A 23 18.41 -7.14 29.87
N HIS A 24 19.74 -7.03 29.90
CA HIS A 24 20.47 -6.17 28.97
C HIS A 24 20.31 -6.61 27.51
N GLU A 25 20.38 -7.91 27.22
CA GLU A 25 20.15 -8.44 25.87
C GLU A 25 18.72 -8.14 25.38
N LEU A 26 17.72 -8.31 26.26
CA LEU A 26 16.33 -7.99 25.93
C LEU A 26 16.12 -6.49 25.69
N GLU A 27 16.75 -5.62 26.48
CA GLU A 27 16.72 -4.16 26.26
C GLU A 27 17.32 -3.77 24.90
N MET A 28 18.44 -4.40 24.53
CA MET A 28 19.06 -4.18 23.23
C MET A 28 18.16 -4.65 22.08
N ALA A 29 17.54 -5.83 22.22
CA ALA A 29 16.60 -6.35 21.24
C ALA A 29 15.35 -5.44 21.11
N ILE A 30 14.82 -4.91 22.22
CA ILE A 30 13.71 -3.95 22.20
C ILE A 30 14.10 -2.71 21.40
N LYS A 31 15.28 -2.15 21.66
CA LYS A 31 15.77 -0.96 20.97
C LYS A 31 15.88 -1.19 19.46
N GLU A 32 16.46 -2.31 19.04
CA GLU A 32 16.59 -2.67 17.63
C GLU A 32 15.21 -2.81 16.95
N ASN A 33 14.26 -3.47 17.61
CA ASN A 33 12.91 -3.63 17.07
C ASN A 33 12.16 -2.29 16.97
N LEU A 34 12.37 -1.36 17.91
CA LEU A 34 11.80 -0.02 17.84
C LEU A 34 12.37 0.77 16.65
N ASP A 35 13.67 0.67 16.39
CA ASP A 35 14.29 1.30 15.23
C ASP A 35 13.72 0.74 13.91
N ILE A 36 13.51 -0.58 13.83
CA ILE A 36 12.87 -1.22 12.67
C ILE A 36 11.45 -0.72 12.48
N ILE A 37 10.65 -0.64 13.55
CA ILE A 37 9.28 -0.12 13.49
C ILE A 37 9.25 1.32 12.97
N GLU A 38 10.19 2.15 13.44
CA GLU A 38 10.25 3.54 13.00
C GLU A 38 10.62 3.66 11.51
N GLN A 39 11.59 2.87 11.05
CA GLN A 39 11.90 2.79 9.62
C GLN A 39 10.72 2.29 8.79
N ALA A 40 9.99 1.30 9.29
CA ALA A 40 8.80 0.78 8.62
C ALA A 40 7.71 1.86 8.47
N LYS A 41 7.47 2.67 9.51
CA LYS A 41 6.51 3.79 9.45
C LYS A 41 6.90 4.83 8.40
N ILE A 42 8.18 5.22 8.35
CA ILE A 42 8.68 6.16 7.33
C ILE A 42 8.41 5.61 5.93
N ARG A 43 8.67 4.31 5.74
CA ARG A 43 8.43 3.65 4.45
C ARG A 43 6.95 3.57 4.09
N ILE A 44 6.06 3.31 5.05
CA ILE A 44 4.62 3.34 4.84
C ILE A 44 4.17 4.71 4.33
N VAL A 45 4.58 5.80 5.00
CA VAL A 45 4.22 7.16 4.59
C VAL A 45 4.70 7.47 3.16
N ALA A 46 5.92 7.05 2.80
CA ALA A 46 6.44 7.22 1.45
C ALA A 46 5.60 6.45 0.40
N LEU A 47 5.21 5.22 0.71
CA LEU A 47 4.38 4.39 -0.16
C LEU A 47 2.96 4.96 -0.32
N GLU A 48 2.35 5.45 0.76
CA GLU A 48 1.03 6.10 0.71
C GLU A 48 1.06 7.33 -0.19
N LYS A 49 2.13 8.13 -0.12
CA LYS A 49 2.32 9.29 -1.00
C LYS A 49 2.40 8.87 -2.48
N GLU A 50 3.14 7.82 -2.78
CA GLU A 50 3.25 7.28 -4.13
C GLU A 50 1.90 6.75 -4.64
N ILE A 51 1.19 5.97 -3.83
CA ILE A 51 -0.16 5.49 -4.15
C ILE A 51 -1.10 6.66 -4.48
N GLN A 52 -1.04 7.74 -3.70
CA GLN A 52 -1.88 8.90 -3.92
C GLN A 52 -1.53 9.65 -5.22
N ALA A 53 -0.24 9.74 -5.57
CA ALA A 53 0.19 10.29 -6.86
C ALA A 53 -0.36 9.46 -8.03
N GLN A 54 -0.23 8.13 -7.97
CA GLN A 54 -0.74 7.22 -8.99
C GLN A 54 -2.27 7.26 -9.11
N ARG A 55 -2.98 7.33 -7.97
CA ARG A 55 -4.44 7.50 -7.95
C ARG A 55 -4.86 8.80 -8.62
N THR A 56 -4.11 9.88 -8.45
CA THR A 56 -4.40 11.18 -9.08
C THR A 56 -4.26 11.09 -10.60
N LEU A 57 -3.20 10.45 -11.10
CA LEU A 57 -3.00 10.17 -12.53
C LEU A 57 -4.09 9.27 -13.12
N THR A 58 -4.53 8.26 -12.36
CA THR A 58 -5.58 7.35 -12.82
C THR A 58 -6.95 8.02 -12.78
N ALA A 59 -7.17 8.91 -11.79
CA ALA A 59 -8.41 9.65 -11.62
C ALA A 59 -8.61 10.67 -12.74
N SER A 60 -7.57 11.35 -13.22
CA SER A 60 -7.71 12.29 -14.35
C SER A 60 -8.25 11.58 -15.61
N ILE A 61 -7.75 10.39 -15.93
CA ILE A 61 -8.23 9.57 -17.06
C ILE A 61 -9.70 9.15 -16.86
N ARG A 62 -10.12 8.86 -15.63
CA ARG A 62 -11.52 8.52 -15.29
C ARG A 62 -12.44 9.72 -15.10
N ARG A 63 -11.88 10.93 -15.02
CA ARG A 63 -12.60 12.20 -14.77
C ARG A 63 -12.84 13.00 -16.02
N LEU A 64 -12.39 12.56 -17.20
CA LEU A 64 -12.85 13.18 -18.43
C LEU A 64 -14.38 13.04 -18.51
N PRO A 65 -15.11 14.15 -18.68
CA PRO A 65 -16.53 14.10 -18.94
C PRO A 65 -16.83 13.24 -20.16
N PHE A 66 -18.03 12.67 -20.18
CA PHE A 66 -18.51 11.83 -21.27
C PHE A 66 -18.37 12.54 -22.62
N GLU A 67 -18.67 13.84 -22.66
CA GLU A 67 -18.65 14.70 -23.84
C GLU A 67 -17.23 14.84 -24.42
N ILE A 68 -16.21 14.97 -23.57
CA ILE A 68 -14.83 15.11 -24.03
C ILE A 68 -14.30 13.79 -24.59
N LEU A 69 -14.64 12.66 -23.95
CA LEU A 69 -14.27 11.34 -24.49
C LEU A 69 -14.96 11.07 -25.85
N THR A 70 -16.23 11.47 -25.97
CA THR A 70 -17.00 11.40 -27.22
C THR A 70 -16.27 12.16 -28.34
N GLU A 71 -15.90 13.41 -28.11
CA GLU A 71 -15.23 14.25 -29.11
C GLU A 71 -13.85 13.69 -29.51
N ILE A 72 -13.07 13.21 -28.54
CA ILE A 72 -11.79 12.54 -28.80
C ILE A 72 -12.01 11.30 -29.69
N PHE A 73 -12.98 10.46 -29.37
CA PHE A 73 -13.22 9.22 -30.13
C PHE A 73 -13.70 9.49 -31.55
N VAL A 74 -14.55 10.50 -31.75
CA VAL A 74 -14.93 10.95 -33.09
C VAL A 74 -13.70 11.39 -33.87
N CYS A 75 -12.84 12.23 -33.27
CA CYS A 75 -11.61 12.69 -33.92
C CYS A 75 -10.66 11.52 -34.27
N CYS A 76 -10.48 10.56 -33.36
CA CYS A 76 -9.62 9.40 -33.62
C CYS A 76 -10.16 8.51 -34.74
N SER A 77 -11.48 8.39 -34.86
CA SER A 77 -12.12 7.51 -35.85
C SER A 77 -12.00 8.05 -37.28
N LEU A 78 -11.78 9.36 -37.44
CA LEU A 78 -11.43 9.97 -38.73
C LEU A 78 -10.08 9.46 -39.28
N VAL A 79 -9.18 8.96 -38.43
CA VAL A 79 -7.86 8.45 -38.85
C VAL A 79 -7.97 7.03 -39.40
N SER A 80 -8.85 6.20 -38.83
CA SER A 80 -9.05 4.83 -39.28
C SER A 80 -10.41 4.27 -38.83
N PRO A 81 -11.15 3.58 -39.71
CA PRO A 81 -12.46 3.00 -39.37
C PRO A 81 -12.39 1.84 -38.36
N LEU A 82 -11.20 1.32 -38.06
CA LEU A 82 -11.00 0.26 -37.05
C LEU A 82 -10.77 0.80 -35.63
N ILE A 83 -10.72 2.12 -35.48
CA ILE A 83 -10.49 2.77 -34.18
C ILE A 83 -11.61 2.48 -33.18
N PRO A 84 -12.91 2.52 -33.54
CA PRO A 84 -14.00 2.25 -32.61
C PRO A 84 -13.90 0.87 -31.96
N GLU A 85 -13.58 -0.15 -32.77
CA GLU A 85 -13.35 -1.52 -32.30
C GLU A 85 -12.15 -1.63 -31.35
N LYS A 86 -11.10 -0.84 -31.57
CA LYS A 86 -9.95 -0.80 -30.64
C LYS A 86 -10.30 -0.08 -29.34
N ILE A 87 -11.11 0.98 -29.41
CA ILE A 87 -11.56 1.74 -28.24
C ILE A 87 -12.44 0.87 -27.33
N THR A 88 -13.29 0.00 -27.90
CA THR A 88 -14.12 -0.92 -27.09
C THR A 88 -13.30 -1.89 -26.25
N GLU A 89 -12.04 -2.17 -26.59
CA GLU A 89 -11.18 -3.11 -25.86
C GLU A 89 -10.33 -2.46 -24.75
N VAL A 90 -10.37 -1.13 -24.60
CA VAL A 90 -9.55 -0.43 -23.59
C VAL A 90 -10.08 -0.64 -22.17
N CYS A 91 -11.34 -0.26 -21.91
CA CYS A 91 -11.99 -0.48 -20.62
C CYS A 91 -13.52 -0.37 -20.73
N ARG A 92 -14.25 -0.72 -19.66
CA ARG A 92 -15.72 -0.67 -19.62
C ARG A 92 -16.27 0.74 -19.89
N LEU A 93 -15.63 1.79 -19.35
CA LEU A 93 -16.07 3.17 -19.55
C LEU A 93 -15.92 3.58 -21.02
N TRP A 94 -14.76 3.31 -21.64
CA TRP A 94 -14.49 3.67 -23.03
C TRP A 94 -15.42 2.92 -23.98
N ARG A 95 -15.67 1.62 -23.72
CA ARG A 95 -16.67 0.83 -24.44
C ARG A 95 -18.06 1.44 -24.35
N GLN A 96 -18.50 1.86 -23.16
CA GLN A 96 -19.81 2.49 -23.00
C GLN A 96 -19.90 3.81 -23.78
N VAL A 97 -18.88 4.65 -23.69
CA VAL A 97 -18.87 5.95 -24.40
C VAL A 97 -18.87 5.76 -25.92
N VAL A 98 -18.00 4.92 -26.48
CA VAL A 98 -17.91 4.74 -27.94
C VAL A 98 -19.15 4.07 -28.52
N LEU A 99 -19.78 3.14 -27.80
CA LEU A 99 -21.06 2.55 -28.22
C LEU A 99 -22.22 3.55 -28.16
N ALA A 100 -22.17 4.51 -27.24
CA ALA A 100 -23.15 5.59 -27.12
C ALA A 100 -22.85 6.78 -28.04
N THR A 101 -21.80 6.72 -28.87
CA THR A 101 -21.37 7.77 -29.79
C THR A 101 -21.48 7.29 -31.25
N PRO A 102 -22.64 7.40 -31.90
CA PRO A 102 -22.82 6.95 -33.28
C PRO A 102 -21.86 7.61 -34.28
N GLN A 103 -21.44 8.85 -34.01
CA GLN A 103 -20.54 9.60 -34.90
C GLN A 103 -19.09 9.08 -34.90
N ALA A 104 -18.74 8.18 -33.97
CA ALA A 104 -17.43 7.57 -33.92
C ALA A 104 -17.32 6.34 -34.83
N TRP A 105 -18.42 5.74 -35.27
CA TRP A 105 -18.42 4.56 -36.14
C TRP A 105 -18.50 4.94 -37.62
#